data_AF-A0A6M5JHQ0-F1
#
_entry.id   AF-A0A6M5JHQ0-F1
#
_cell.length_a   1.000
_cell.length_b   1.000
_cell.length_c   1.000
_cell.angle_alpha   90.00
_cell.angle_beta   90.00
_cell.angle_gamma   90.00
#
_symmetry.space_group_name_H-M   'P 1'
#
loop_
_entity.id
_entity.type
_entity.pdbx_description
1 polymer ?
#
loop_
_entity_poly.entity_id
_entity_poly.type
_entity_poly.pdbx_seq_one_letter_code
_entity_poly.pdbx_strand_id
1 'polypeptide(L)'
;MTDETMIERVARTLSSLAGHDADADWTVFETPARAVILAIREPTRYMLDAATVATGGRDEWLLKDGAWQTMIDAALAGDLIEPD
;
A
#
# COMPACT_ATOMS: atom_id res chain seq x y z
N MET A 1 -3.66 6.91 -22.57
CA MET A 1 -3.90 6.05 -21.39
C MET A 1 -4.29 6.98 -20.27
N THR A 2 -5.54 6.94 -19.82
CA THR A 2 -5.88 7.49 -18.51
C THR A 2 -5.17 6.64 -17.49
N ASP A 3 -4.26 7.24 -16.71
CA ASP A 3 -3.55 6.52 -15.66
C ASP A 3 -4.56 5.96 -14.67
N GLU A 4 -4.47 4.66 -14.43
CA GLU A 4 -5.33 3.95 -13.48
C GLU A 4 -5.15 4.52 -12.08
N THR A 5 -6.25 4.87 -11.42
CA THR A 5 -6.16 5.43 -10.06
C THR A 5 -5.80 4.35 -9.05
N MET A 6 -5.21 4.73 -7.90
CA MET A 6 -4.96 3.77 -6.83
C MET A 6 -6.24 3.10 -6.30
N ILE A 7 -7.38 3.79 -6.33
CA ILE A 7 -8.67 3.21 -5.96
C ILE A 7 -9.07 2.12 -6.94
N GLU A 8 -8.96 2.39 -8.24
CA GLU A 8 -9.25 1.42 -9.30
C GLU A 8 -8.34 0.19 -9.19
N ARG A 9 -7.03 0.38 -9.00
CA ARG A 9 -6.06 -0.72 -8.80
C ARG A 9 -6.45 -1.64 -7.64
N VAL A 10 -6.79 -1.06 -6.50
CA VAL A 10 -7.20 -1.84 -5.31
C VAL A 10 -8.56 -2.49 -5.55
N ALA A 11 -9.52 -1.78 -6.15
CA ALA A 11 -10.85 -2.33 -6.44
C ALA A 11 -10.79 -3.51 -7.41
N ARG A 12 -9.97 -3.45 -8.46
CA ARG A 12 -9.70 -4.57 -9.37
C ARG A 12 -9.08 -5.76 -8.66
N THR A 13 -8.13 -5.50 -7.76
CA THR A 13 -7.51 -6.55 -6.94
C THR A 13 -8.56 -7.24 -6.05
N LEU A 14 -9.42 -6.47 -5.38
CA LEU A 14 -10.50 -7.00 -4.55
C LEU A 14 -11.53 -7.79 -5.39
N SER A 15 -11.88 -7.31 -6.58
CA SER A 15 -12.76 -7.99 -7.53
C SER A 15 -12.21 -9.38 -7.90
N SER A 16 -10.94 -9.44 -8.31
CA SER A 16 -10.26 -10.70 -8.62
C SER A 16 -10.26 -11.68 -7.45
N LEU A 17 -9.95 -11.20 -6.23
CA LEU A 17 -9.92 -12.04 -5.03
C LEU A 17 -11.30 -12.61 -4.66
N ALA A 18 -12.36 -11.86 -4.96
CA ALA A 18 -13.74 -12.31 -4.78
C ALA A 18 -14.23 -13.23 -5.92
N GLY A 19 -13.41 -13.51 -6.93
CA GLY A 19 -13.72 -14.40 -8.05
C GLY A 19 -14.53 -13.74 -9.18
N HIS A 20 -14.57 -12.40 -9.22
CA HIS A 20 -15.23 -11.63 -10.27
C HIS A 20 -14.25 -11.27 -11.40
N ASP A 21 -14.79 -10.83 -12.54
CA ASP A 21 -13.98 -10.26 -13.61
C ASP A 21 -13.50 -8.86 -13.19
N ALA A 22 -12.19 -8.68 -13.06
CA ALA A 22 -11.61 -7.42 -12.62
C ALA A 22 -11.81 -6.27 -13.62
N ASP A 23 -11.94 -6.54 -14.91
CA ASP A 23 -12.10 -5.47 -15.90
C ASP A 23 -13.56 -5.05 -16.04
N ALA A 24 -14.51 -5.97 -15.77
CA ALA A 24 -15.94 -5.71 -15.87
C ALA A 24 -16.59 -5.27 -14.54
N ASP A 25 -16.21 -5.88 -13.41
CA ASP A 25 -17.00 -5.81 -12.17
C ASP A 25 -16.35 -4.96 -11.06
N TRP A 26 -15.14 -4.42 -11.26
CA TRP A 26 -14.38 -3.76 -10.20
C TRP A 26 -15.07 -2.57 -9.54
N THR A 27 -15.96 -1.88 -10.24
CA THR A 27 -16.65 -0.68 -9.73
C THR A 27 -17.47 -0.97 -8.48
N VAL A 28 -17.97 -2.20 -8.31
CA VAL A 28 -18.67 -2.67 -7.09
C VAL A 28 -17.75 -2.64 -5.87
N PHE A 29 -16.43 -2.71 -6.08
CA PHE A 29 -15.41 -2.72 -5.03
C PHE A 29 -14.79 -1.34 -4.77
N GLU A 30 -15.29 -0.25 -5.36
CA GLU A 30 -14.76 1.10 -5.11
C GLU A 30 -14.86 1.51 -3.63
N THR A 31 -16.00 1.26 -2.98
CA THR A 31 -16.18 1.58 -1.56
C THR A 31 -15.20 0.84 -0.66
N PRO A 32 -15.08 -0.51 -0.73
CA PRO A 32 -14.07 -1.21 0.07
C PRO A 32 -12.63 -0.80 -0.30
N ALA A 33 -12.33 -0.50 -1.57
CA ALA A 33 -11.01 0.00 -1.97
C ALA A 33 -10.67 1.35 -1.31
N ARG A 34 -11.62 2.28 -1.24
CA ARG A 34 -11.46 3.54 -0.50
C ARG A 34 -11.21 3.31 0.98
N ALA A 35 -11.93 2.35 1.58
CA ALA A 35 -11.73 2.00 2.99
C ALA A 35 -10.32 1.45 3.25
N VAL A 36 -9.80 0.60 2.36
CA VAL A 36 -8.41 0.08 2.44
C VAL A 36 -7.40 1.23 2.35
N ILE A 37 -7.53 2.12 1.36
CA ILE A 37 -6.61 3.26 1.21
C ILE A 37 -6.65 4.18 2.43
N LEU A 38 -7.84 4.43 3.00
CA LEU A 38 -7.97 5.21 4.23
C LEU A 38 -7.29 4.52 5.42
N ALA A 39 -7.43 3.20 5.55
CA ALA A 39 -6.84 2.43 6.64
C ALA A 39 -5.30 2.44 6.59
N ILE A 40 -4.70 2.44 5.40
CA ILE A 40 -3.24 2.45 5.22
C ILE A 40 -2.65 3.84 5.03
N ARG A 41 -3.48 4.90 5.14
CA ARG A 41 -3.03 6.29 4.94
C ARG A 41 -1.92 6.67 5.91
N GLU A 42 -1.97 6.14 7.12
CA GLU A 42 -1.01 6.40 8.18
C GLU A 42 -0.07 5.20 8.31
N PRO A 43 1.21 5.36 7.95
CA PRO A 43 2.16 4.26 8.01
C PRO A 43 2.45 3.89 9.48
N THR A 44 2.67 2.60 9.72
CA THR A 44 3.08 2.12 11.04
C THR A 44 4.53 2.54 11.34
N ARG A 45 4.93 2.47 12.61
CA ARG A 45 6.33 2.75 13.01
C ARG A 45 7.32 1.86 12.25
N TYR A 46 6.98 0.58 12.07
CA TYR A 46 7.80 -0.37 11.34
C TYR A 46 8.05 0.05 9.88
N MET A 47 7.01 0.53 9.20
CA MET A 47 7.14 1.07 7.84
C MET A 47 8.08 2.28 7.81
N LEU A 48 7.97 3.19 8.78
CA LEU A 48 8.83 4.38 8.89
C LEU A 48 10.30 4.03 9.18
N ASP A 49 10.54 3.02 10.03
CA ASP A 49 11.89 2.54 10.32
C ASP A 49 12.52 1.91 9.07
N ALA A 50 11.77 1.12 8.31
CA ALA A 50 12.21 0.56 7.03
C ALA A 50 12.59 1.66 6.01
N ALA A 51 11.78 2.72 5.91
CA ALA A 51 12.11 3.88 5.07
C ALA A 51 13.41 4.57 5.52
N THR A 52 13.56 4.76 6.83
CA THR A 52 14.75 5.42 7.43
C THR A 52 16.03 4.65 7.11
N VAL A 53 15.99 3.32 7.24
CA VAL A 53 17.12 2.44 6.88
C VAL A 53 17.44 2.57 5.39
N ALA A 54 16.42 2.51 4.52
CA ALA A 54 16.61 2.59 3.07
C ALA A 54 17.15 3.96 2.59
N THR A 55 16.89 5.03 3.32
CA THR A 55 17.35 6.39 2.97
C THR A 55 18.66 6.77 3.65
N GLY A 56 19.15 5.95 4.59
CA GLY A 56 20.33 6.26 5.39
C GLY A 56 20.08 7.40 6.37
N GLY A 57 18.86 7.51 6.92
CA GLY A 57 18.50 8.50 7.94
C GLY A 57 18.35 9.93 7.43
N ARG A 58 18.15 10.14 6.13
CA ARG A 58 17.93 11.49 5.57
C ARG A 58 16.45 11.85 5.63
N ASP A 59 16.16 13.07 6.09
CA ASP A 59 14.80 13.62 6.18
C ASP A 59 14.09 13.78 4.82
N GLU A 60 14.84 13.69 3.71
CA GLU A 60 14.34 13.80 2.33
C GLU A 60 13.69 12.51 1.79
N TRP A 61 13.36 11.54 2.65
CA TRP A 61 12.86 10.22 2.23
C TRP A 61 11.61 10.27 1.34
N LEU A 62 10.77 11.31 1.47
CA LEU A 62 9.59 11.54 0.64
C LEU A 62 9.91 11.70 -0.87
N LEU A 63 11.16 11.99 -1.21
CA LEU A 63 11.61 12.28 -2.59
C LEU A 63 12.52 11.19 -3.16
N LYS A 64 12.85 10.14 -2.39
CA LYS A 64 13.71 9.07 -2.86
C LYS A 64 12.87 7.99 -3.54
N ASP A 65 13.19 7.71 -4.80
CA ASP A 65 12.59 6.61 -5.55
C ASP A 65 12.67 5.30 -4.73
N GLY A 66 11.54 4.61 -4.62
CA GLY A 66 11.44 3.31 -3.94
C GLY A 66 11.22 3.35 -2.42
N ALA A 67 11.21 4.52 -1.78
CA ALA A 67 10.93 4.62 -0.34
C ALA A 67 9.53 4.10 0.00
N TRP A 68 8.52 4.48 -0.80
CA TRP A 68 7.15 3.99 -0.65
C TRP A 68 7.05 2.47 -0.81
N GLN A 69 7.69 1.90 -1.84
CA GLN A 69 7.72 0.45 -2.06
C GLN A 69 8.34 -0.27 -0.87
N THR A 70 9.46 0.23 -0.35
CA THR A 70 10.12 -0.33 0.84
C THR A 70 9.20 -0.33 2.06
N MET A 71 8.43 0.75 2.27
CA MET A 71 7.45 0.83 3.35
C MET A 71 6.33 -0.20 3.19
N ILE A 72 5.83 -0.38 1.96
CA ILE A 72 4.78 -1.37 1.68
C ILE A 72 5.30 -2.80 1.84
N ASP A 73 6.51 -3.09 1.36
CA ASP A 73 7.14 -4.40 1.52
C ASP A 73 7.33 -4.74 3.00
N ALA A 74 7.72 -3.75 3.82
CA ALA A 74 7.78 -3.88 5.27
C ALA A 74 6.39 -4.20 5.86
N ALA A 75 5.34 -3.47 5.49
CA ALA A 75 3.98 -3.76 5.96
C ALA A 75 3.51 -5.18 5.58
N LEU A 76 3.91 -5.68 4.41
CA LEU A 76 3.57 -7.02 3.93
C LEU A 76 4.42 -8.13 4.56
N ALA A 77 5.67 -7.84 4.95
CA ALA A 77 6.57 -8.80 5.59
C ALA A 77 6.12 -9.19 7.01
N GLY A 78 5.43 -8.30 7.72
CA GLY A 78 4.58 -8.69 8.85
C GLY A 78 5.29 -9.25 10.10
N ASP A 79 6.59 -9.03 10.30
CA ASP A 79 7.23 -9.38 11.56
C ASP A 79 6.78 -8.41 12.66
N LEU A 80 5.73 -8.81 13.39
CA LEU A 80 5.52 -8.44 14.78
C LEU A 80 6.79 -8.84 15.54
N ILE A 81 7.77 -7.95 15.65
CA ILE A 81 8.83 -8.09 16.65
C ILE A 81 8.11 -7.96 18.00
N GLU A 82 7.85 -9.10 18.65
CA GLU A 82 7.50 -9.09 20.07
C GLU A 82 8.67 -8.43 20.81
N PRO A 83 8.44 -7.36 21.59
CA PRO A 83 9.49 -6.82 22.43
C PRO A 83 9.86 -7.85 23.51
N ASP A 84 11.14 -8.22 23.56
CA ASP A 84 11.76 -8.97 24.68
C ASP A 84 11.52 -8.28 26.04
#